data_AF-A0A538GEB4-F1
#
_entry.id   AF-A0A538GEB4-F1
#
_cell.length_a   1.000
_cell.length_b   1.000
_cell.length_c   1.000
_cell.angle_alpha   90.00
_cell.angle_beta   90.00
_cell.angle_gamma   90.00
#
_symmetry.space_group_name_H-M   'P 1'
#
loop_
_entity.id
_entity.type
_entity.pdbx_description
1 polymer ?
#
loop_
_entity_poly.entity_id
_entity_poly.type
_entity_poly.pdbx_seq_one_letter_code
_entity_poly.pdbx_strand_id
1 'polypeptide(L)'
;MSSRTCPDWPTLMEIAPDLQFMHYTVAEAKLPADALAELVDVPLSAVAICADLDHNVFNATHTDPKVAEALRSSHWFELREWATRGPGQAA
;
A
#
# COMPACT_ATOMS: atom_id res chain seq x y z
N MET A 1 -13.20 -18.13 0.26
CA MET A 1 -12.16 -17.19 0.72
C MET A 1 -11.47 -16.66 -0.51
N SER A 2 -11.95 -15.55 -1.08
CA SER A 2 -11.25 -14.92 -2.21
C SER A 2 -9.84 -14.58 -1.74
N SER A 3 -8.85 -15.03 -2.51
CA SER A 3 -7.45 -14.76 -2.28
C SER A 3 -7.26 -13.27 -2.03
N ARG A 4 -6.92 -12.90 -0.78
CA ARG A 4 -6.51 -11.53 -0.44
C ARG A 4 -5.19 -11.16 -1.10
N THR A 5 -4.48 -12.14 -1.64
CA THR A 5 -3.26 -11.94 -2.41
C THR A 5 -3.55 -11.18 -3.69
N CYS A 6 -2.75 -10.16 -3.94
CA CYS A 6 -2.82 -9.35 -5.15
C CYS A 6 -2.71 -10.23 -6.42
N PRO A 7 -3.53 -10.03 -7.46
CA PRO A 7 -3.46 -10.85 -8.68
C PRO A 7 -2.15 -10.65 -9.45
N ASP A 8 -1.47 -9.52 -9.27
CA ASP A 8 -0.16 -9.23 -9.86
C ASP A 8 1.00 -9.88 -9.08
N TRP A 9 0.71 -10.72 -8.09
CA TRP A 9 1.70 -11.38 -7.24
C TRP A 9 2.93 -11.92 -7.98
N PRO A 10 2.82 -12.62 -9.13
CA PRO A 10 3.99 -13.07 -9.87
C PRO A 10 4.95 -11.93 -10.26
N THR A 11 4.41 -10.81 -10.74
CA THR A 11 5.19 -9.62 -11.10
C THR A 11 5.73 -8.91 -9.85
N LEU A 12 4.96 -8.88 -8.77
CA LEU A 12 5.43 -8.29 -7.50
C LEU A 12 6.62 -9.06 -6.93
N MET A 13 6.61 -10.40 -7.06
CA MET A 13 7.72 -11.25 -6.66
C MET A 13 9.00 -11.02 -7.47
N GLU A 14 8.90 -10.60 -8.72
CA GLU A 14 10.07 -10.22 -9.53
C GLU A 14 10.66 -8.87 -9.10
N ILE A 15 9.82 -7.96 -8.60
CA ILE A 15 10.20 -6.60 -8.21
C ILE A 15 10.74 -6.58 -6.78
N ALA A 16 10.01 -7.20 -5.84
CA ALA A 16 10.30 -7.19 -4.42
C ALA A 16 9.85 -8.51 -3.79
N PRO A 17 10.68 -9.57 -3.89
CA PRO A 17 10.32 -10.92 -3.43
C PRO A 17 10.11 -11.02 -1.91
N ASP A 18 10.63 -10.07 -1.15
CA ASP A 18 10.53 -10.03 0.31
C ASP A 18 9.23 -9.38 0.80
N LEU A 19 8.41 -8.80 -0.09
CA LEU A 19 7.16 -8.12 0.26
C LEU A 19 5.93 -9.02 0.06
N GLN A 20 4.97 -8.93 0.96
CA GLN A 20 3.72 -9.67 0.89
C GLN A 20 2.50 -8.77 0.62
N PHE A 21 2.25 -8.49 -0.66
CA PHE A 21 1.11 -7.65 -1.05
C PHE A 21 -0.23 -8.36 -0.93
N MET A 22 -1.10 -7.75 -0.12
CA MET A 22 -2.47 -8.18 0.09
C MET A 22 -3.43 -7.01 -0.11
N HIS A 23 -4.67 -7.32 -0.52
CA HIS A 23 -5.76 -6.37 -0.64
C HIS A 23 -6.53 -6.27 0.67
N TYR A 24 -6.60 -5.04 1.17
CA TYR A 24 -7.36 -4.66 2.35
C TYR A 24 -8.27 -3.50 2.00
N THR A 25 -9.27 -3.24 2.83
CA THR A 25 -9.89 -1.91 2.89
C THR A 25 -9.00 -0.96 3.69
N VAL A 26 -9.12 0.34 3.45
CA VAL A 26 -8.40 1.35 4.25
C VAL A 26 -8.72 1.23 5.74
N ALA A 27 -9.98 0.89 6.07
CA ALA A 27 -10.40 0.62 7.45
C ALA A 27 -9.67 -0.57 8.09
N GLU A 28 -9.36 -1.62 7.31
CA GLU A 28 -8.63 -2.80 7.78
C GLU A 28 -7.13 -2.55 7.89
N ALA A 29 -6.56 -1.77 6.95
CA ALA A 29 -5.14 -1.45 6.90
C ALA A 29 -4.66 -0.58 8.07
N LYS A 30 -5.60 0.07 8.81
CA LYS A 30 -5.31 0.95 9.96
C LYS A 30 -4.20 1.96 9.64
N LEU A 31 -4.41 2.70 8.56
CA LEU A 31 -3.44 3.66 8.05
C LEU A 31 -3.06 4.72 9.10
N PRO A 32 -1.89 5.37 8.93
CA PRO A 32 -1.43 6.45 9.79
C PRO A 32 -2.45 7.60 9.89
N ALA A 33 -2.52 8.26 11.05
CA ALA A 33 -3.52 9.29 11.32
C ALA A 33 -3.39 10.52 10.39
N ASP A 34 -2.17 10.86 9.99
CA ASP A 34 -1.84 11.86 8.98
C ASP A 34 -2.39 11.50 7.59
N ALA A 35 -2.21 10.26 7.14
CA ALA A 35 -2.81 9.81 5.88
C ALA A 35 -4.35 9.78 5.95
N LEU A 36 -4.93 9.40 7.08
CA LEU A 36 -6.39 9.43 7.27
C LEU A 36 -6.96 10.86 7.30
N ALA A 37 -6.20 11.84 7.77
CA ALA A 37 -6.61 13.24 7.77
C ALA A 37 -6.81 13.81 6.35
N GLU A 38 -6.09 13.27 5.36
CA GLU A 38 -6.25 13.64 3.95
C GLU A 38 -7.44 12.91 3.27
N LEU A 39 -8.01 11.89 3.92
CA LEU A 39 -9.06 11.00 3.38
C LEU A 39 -10.46 11.27 3.97
N VAL A 40 -10.71 12.46 4.49
CA VAL A 40 -11.97 12.83 5.19
C VAL A 40 -13.25 12.60 4.37
N ASP A 41 -13.18 12.72 3.05
CA ASP A 41 -14.32 12.53 2.14
C ASP A 41 -14.40 11.11 1.55
N VAL A 42 -13.54 10.20 1.97
CA VAL A 42 -13.38 8.87 1.38
C VAL A 42 -13.98 7.81 2.31
N PRO A 43 -14.93 6.99 1.84
CA PRO A 43 -15.49 5.91 2.65
C PRO A 43 -14.44 4.80 2.87
N LEU A 44 -13.74 4.84 4.01
CA LEU A 44 -12.60 3.97 4.32
C LEU A 44 -12.90 2.46 4.25
N SER A 45 -14.15 2.05 4.48
CA SER A 45 -14.59 0.66 4.38
C SER A 45 -14.91 0.21 2.95
N ALA A 46 -15.02 1.14 2.00
CA ALA A 46 -15.33 0.86 0.60
C ALA A 46 -14.11 1.01 -0.32
N VAL A 47 -13.04 1.64 0.17
CA VAL A 47 -11.82 1.84 -0.62
C VAL A 47 -10.80 0.76 -0.32
N ALA A 48 -10.36 0.10 -1.39
CA ALA A 48 -9.33 -0.92 -1.34
C ALA A 48 -7.93 -0.32 -1.46
N ILE A 49 -7.00 -0.94 -0.74
CA ILE A 49 -5.56 -0.69 -0.78
C ILE A 49 -4.84 -2.03 -1.00
N CYS A 50 -3.84 -2.01 -1.87
CA CYS A 50 -2.91 -3.12 -2.05
C CYS A 50 -1.61 -2.80 -1.33
N ALA A 51 -1.33 -3.51 -0.24
CA ALA A 51 -0.21 -3.18 0.62
C ALA A 51 0.41 -4.40 1.29
N ASP A 52 1.70 -4.26 1.57
CA ASP A 52 2.38 -4.95 2.64
C ASP A 52 2.37 -4.04 3.88
N LEU A 53 1.58 -4.44 4.89
CA LEU A 53 1.42 -3.68 6.13
C LEU A 53 2.65 -3.79 7.04
N ASP A 54 3.46 -4.85 6.91
CA ASP A 54 4.63 -5.05 7.76
C ASP A 54 5.78 -4.11 7.37
N HIS A 55 5.91 -3.86 6.06
CA HIS A 55 6.94 -2.97 5.50
C HIS A 55 6.42 -1.55 5.20
N ASN A 56 5.13 -1.28 5.39
CA ASN A 56 4.47 -0.03 5.00
C ASN A 56 4.68 0.31 3.51
N VAL A 57 4.60 -0.71 2.65
CA VAL A 57 4.76 -0.55 1.20
C VAL A 57 3.43 -0.78 0.53
N PHE A 58 3.00 0.14 -0.34
CA PHE A 58 1.76 0.00 -1.11
C PHE A 58 2.04 -0.06 -2.62
N ASN A 59 1.16 -0.74 -3.34
CA ASN A 59 1.17 -0.77 -4.80
C ASN A 59 0.13 0.22 -5.33
N ALA A 60 0.59 1.32 -5.91
CA ALA A 60 -0.28 2.37 -6.45
C ALA A 60 -1.18 1.89 -7.61
N THR A 61 -0.80 0.83 -8.33
CA THR A 61 -1.61 0.28 -9.42
C THR A 61 -2.94 -0.30 -8.92
N HIS A 62 -2.96 -0.86 -7.71
CA HIS A 62 -4.13 -1.50 -7.11
C HIS A 62 -4.63 -0.78 -5.84
N THR A 63 -4.27 0.48 -5.70
CA THR A 63 -4.71 1.34 -4.59
C THR A 63 -5.44 2.53 -5.19
N ASP A 64 -6.51 2.99 -4.52
CA ASP A 64 -7.21 4.19 -4.97
C ASP A 64 -6.25 5.39 -5.06
N PRO A 65 -6.31 6.21 -6.13
CA PRO A 65 -5.39 7.33 -6.32
C PRO A 65 -5.36 8.33 -5.16
N LYS A 66 -6.49 8.57 -4.49
CA LYS A 66 -6.53 9.48 -3.33
C LYS A 66 -5.80 8.89 -2.14
N VAL A 67 -5.96 7.58 -1.90
CA VAL A 67 -5.24 6.86 -0.84
C VAL A 67 -3.75 6.81 -1.15
N ALA A 68 -3.39 6.52 -2.40
CA ALA A 68 -2.00 6.53 -2.84
C ALA A 68 -1.33 7.89 -2.62
N GLU A 69 -2.03 8.99 -2.91
CA GLU A 69 -1.50 10.34 -2.66
C GLU A 69 -1.36 10.65 -1.16
N ALA A 70 -2.37 10.30 -0.36
CA ALA A 70 -2.31 10.46 1.10
C ALA A 70 -1.20 9.61 1.75
N LEU A 71 -0.86 8.45 1.18
CA LEU A 71 0.24 7.62 1.66
C LEU A 71 1.60 8.20 1.29
N ARG A 72 1.73 8.84 0.13
CA ARG A 72 2.98 9.49 -0.31
C ARG A 72 3.39 10.67 0.56
N SER A 73 2.44 11.32 1.23
CA SER A 73 2.73 12.38 2.20
C SER A 73 3.09 11.83 3.59
N SER A 74 3.01 10.51 3.79
CA SER A 74 3.33 9.83 5.06
C SER A 74 4.67 9.07 4.98
N HIS A 75 4.92 8.18 5.94
CA HIS A 75 6.11 7.31 5.99
C HIS A 75 6.01 6.06 5.10
N TRP A 76 4.93 5.92 4.33
CA TRP A 76 4.70 4.78 3.46
C TRP A 76 5.46 4.92 2.13
N PHE A 77 5.91 3.79 1.60
CA PHE A 77 6.64 3.75 0.33
C PHE A 77 5.78 3.17 -0.78
N GLU A 78 5.86 3.77 -1.96
CA GLU A 78 5.30 3.15 -3.16
C GLU A 78 6.23 2.03 -3.63
N LEU A 79 5.67 0.92 -4.13
CA LEU A 79 6.43 -0.26 -4.54
C LEU A 79 7.58 0.05 -5.52
N ARG A 80 7.37 0.89 -6.54
CA ARG A 80 8.44 1.21 -7.50
C ARG A 80 9.52 2.09 -6.86
N GLU A 81 9.16 2.92 -5.89
CA GLU A 81 10.13 3.67 -5.09
C GLU A 81 10.95 2.72 -4.20
N TRP A 82 10.30 1.79 -3.52
CA TRP A 82 10.97 0.75 -2.72
C TRP A 82 11.93 -0.09 -3.57
N ALA A 83 11.49 -0.53 -4.75
CA ALA A 83 12.28 -1.35 -5.65
C ALA A 83 13.52 -0.63 -6.21
N THR A 84 13.44 0.69 -6.35
CA THR A 84 14.56 1.50 -6.88
C THR A 84 15.55 1.92 -5.80
N ARG A 85 15.10 2.11 -4.54
CA ARG A 85 15.95 2.51 -3.42
C ARG A 85 16.50 1.34 -2.59
N GLY A 86 15.87 0.17 -2.70
CA GLY A 86 16.22 -1.04 -1.97
C GLY A 86 15.68 -1.05 -0.53
N PRO A 87 15.59 -2.24 0.10
CA PRO A 87 15.18 -2.37 1.50
C PRO A 87 16.22 -1.72 2.42
N GLY A 88 15.88 -0.60 3.08
CA GLY A 88 16.72 -0.01 4.12
C GLY A 88 17.10 1.48 3.98
N GLN A 89 16.43 2.25 3.12
CA GLN A 89 16.49 3.73 3.17
C GLN A 89 15.17 4.34 3.67
N ALA A 90 14.61 3.79 4.75
CA ALA A 90 13.80 4.59 5.66
C ALA A 90 14.78 5.28 6.61
N ALA A 91 15.15 6.52 6.28
CA ALA A 91 16.01 7.36 7.11
C ALA A 91 15.25 7.91 8.33
#